data_AF-A0AAJ6ALA5-F1
#
_entry.id   AF-A0AAJ6ALA5-F1
#
_cell.length_a   1.000
_cell.length_b   1.000
_cell.length_c   1.000
_cell.angle_alpha   90.00
_cell.angle_beta   90.00
_cell.angle_gamma   90.00
#
_symmetry.space_group_name_H-M   'P 1'
#
loop_
_entity.id
_entity.type
_entity.pdbx_description
1 polymer ?
#
loop_
_entity_poly.entity_id
_entity_poly.type
_entity_poly.pdbx_seq_one_letter_code
_entity_poly.pdbx_strand_id
1 'polypeptide(L)'
;MNDEHGHDTAASEALSRLKSSSSTSREPFDQQQFEDSAVEDSPETESPTPTSADPSAEQEPGATPATPTESTEPVEPTEPAPGEPARKSPEVSAEDKALWTVSFNTGSGEEQRKDTLGTRLTTWLDSFGGPDMDKVEADIADTPARLRRHWLKHRARQTLKKRRAAEQVAAERRAREERERLEAEVAEIQQILAVQAAERAAEERERQRLAEMELLKAQQERETQALVTAARELDGTDYVPAPDHRPMLQRPGEELSDQQLLSRARSLLPEWRRRDRIVEKAQAIEAKQAQLRTDQTDTGDDAHDPLGLGDGSGYIPPYLLPERQDPQPERLDSVRRVIVTIAWVLFVIGGLVGLGWIGGTEPLSQVNDGAYHSSATLLSMANWHVAIWPVLWIATGLYTLHQWTPSQRSASRQRRTGWLMANAMFALALWFALVHIEPWGLEIIVWILLCALLVTAVRNLNLHTSRTQGEQLFTDAPIGLLTGWALVFMASQLLTVAGIWDVLHLLWLPESVWAIVILMALMLFVPMVSMTERGRVVIVVGMAWGLAAIIGVRLFGSNPSVLIAAVALLGGFVVLLATENRRWRIAQAEKRYLNQFDDEPQGSLEGGLATDLENSPTSTSIAGG
;
A
#
# COMPACT_ATOMS: atom_id res chain seq x y z
N MET A 1 15.26 -66.05 -6.08
CA MET A 1 14.88 -66.75 -7.33
C MET A 1 13.42 -66.42 -7.55
N ASN A 2 13.18 -65.30 -8.22
CA ASN A 2 11.89 -64.65 -8.47
C ASN A 2 11.20 -64.18 -7.15
N ASP A 3 10.39 -63.11 -7.10
CA ASP A 3 9.68 -62.40 -8.17
C ASP A 3 10.01 -60.89 -8.24
N GLU A 4 10.72 -60.47 -9.28
CA GLU A 4 10.63 -59.12 -9.84
C GLU A 4 9.70 -59.18 -11.06
N HIS A 5 8.45 -58.70 -10.96
CA HIS A 5 7.55 -58.54 -12.13
C HIS A 5 6.41 -57.53 -11.90
N GLY A 6 6.66 -56.47 -11.11
CA GLY A 6 5.63 -55.52 -10.66
C GLY A 6 5.61 -54.14 -11.31
N HIS A 7 6.67 -53.71 -12.01
CA HIS A 7 6.86 -52.29 -12.36
C HIS A 7 6.73 -51.93 -13.86
N ASP A 8 6.92 -52.86 -14.79
CA ASP A 8 6.99 -52.54 -16.24
C ASP A 8 5.63 -52.21 -16.88
N THR A 9 4.54 -52.70 -16.32
CA THR A 9 3.18 -52.51 -16.87
C THR A 9 2.78 -51.04 -16.94
N ALA A 10 3.02 -50.27 -15.87
CA ALA A 10 2.67 -48.84 -15.82
C ALA A 10 3.45 -47.99 -16.84
N ALA A 11 4.74 -48.30 -17.05
CA ALA A 11 5.57 -47.60 -18.04
C ALA A 11 5.10 -47.92 -19.48
N SER A 12 4.70 -49.17 -19.74
CA SER A 12 4.22 -49.58 -21.07
C SER A 12 2.92 -48.88 -21.48
N GLU A 13 1.99 -48.65 -20.54
CA GLU A 13 0.72 -48.01 -20.86
C GLU A 13 0.90 -46.52 -21.20
N ALA A 14 1.78 -45.81 -20.48
CA ALA A 14 2.11 -44.42 -20.78
C ALA A 14 2.72 -44.24 -22.19
N LEU A 15 3.66 -45.12 -22.57
CA LEU A 15 4.27 -45.12 -23.90
C LEU A 15 3.28 -45.47 -25.03
N SER A 16 2.24 -46.27 -24.75
CA SER A 16 1.20 -46.60 -25.74
C SER A 16 0.40 -45.37 -26.19
N ARG A 17 0.03 -44.48 -25.24
CA ARG A 17 -0.80 -43.29 -25.50
C ARG A 17 -0.03 -42.17 -26.22
N LEU A 18 1.28 -42.09 -26.05
CA LEU A 18 2.16 -41.18 -26.78
C LEU A 18 2.36 -41.59 -28.26
N LYS A 19 2.00 -42.81 -28.64
CA LYS A 19 2.19 -43.34 -30.00
C LYS A 19 0.93 -43.28 -30.89
N SER A 20 -0.20 -42.82 -30.35
CA SER A 20 -1.48 -42.74 -31.06
C SER A 20 -1.86 -41.35 -31.59
N SER A 21 -1.04 -40.31 -31.35
CA SER A 21 -1.31 -38.92 -31.78
C SER A 21 -0.42 -38.41 -32.91
N SER A 22 0.49 -39.24 -33.44
CA SER A 22 1.59 -38.82 -34.31
C SER A 22 1.57 -39.44 -35.73
N SER A 23 0.38 -39.57 -36.32
CA SER A 23 0.22 -39.87 -37.75
C SER A 23 -1.06 -39.26 -38.34
N THR A 24 -1.05 -39.03 -39.66
CA THR A 24 -2.11 -38.37 -40.48
C THR A 24 -2.13 -36.83 -40.38
N SER A 25 -1.83 -36.06 -41.43
CA SER A 25 -1.24 -36.38 -42.74
C SER A 25 -0.53 -35.14 -43.32
N ARG A 26 0.38 -35.36 -44.28
CA ARG A 26 1.15 -34.32 -45.00
C ARG A 26 1.06 -34.62 -46.50
N GLU A 27 0.77 -33.61 -47.32
CA GLU A 27 0.84 -33.58 -48.80
C GLU A 27 0.77 -32.08 -49.22
N PRO A 28 1.18 -31.67 -50.44
CA PRO A 28 2.37 -30.81 -50.52
C PRO A 28 2.15 -29.44 -51.18
N PHE A 29 3.25 -28.73 -51.42
CA PHE A 29 3.33 -27.36 -51.93
C PHE A 29 4.34 -27.29 -53.09
N ASP A 30 3.97 -26.62 -54.18
CA ASP A 30 4.79 -26.36 -55.36
C ASP A 30 4.13 -25.17 -56.10
N GLN A 31 4.76 -24.24 -56.83
CA GLN A 31 6.08 -23.61 -56.83
C GLN A 31 6.03 -22.61 -58.01
N GLN A 32 6.24 -21.32 -57.75
CA GLN A 32 6.48 -20.22 -58.70
C GLN A 32 6.94 -19.01 -57.85
N GLN A 33 7.91 -18.18 -58.21
CA GLN A 33 8.66 -18.04 -59.47
C GLN A 33 10.06 -17.42 -59.18
N PHE A 34 11.04 -17.56 -60.09
CA PHE A 34 12.30 -16.80 -60.11
C PHE A 34 12.01 -15.31 -60.46
N GLU A 35 12.87 -14.28 -60.41
CA GLU A 35 14.35 -14.05 -60.47
C GLU A 35 14.57 -12.60 -59.87
N ASP A 36 15.73 -11.99 -59.57
CA ASP A 36 17.20 -12.20 -59.68
C ASP A 36 17.91 -11.17 -58.73
N SER A 37 19.22 -10.89 -58.93
CA SER A 37 20.02 -9.70 -58.50
C SER A 37 20.88 -9.79 -57.22
N ALA A 38 22.10 -10.24 -57.46
CA ALA A 38 23.38 -10.04 -56.76
C ALA A 38 23.79 -8.52 -56.63
N VAL A 39 24.89 -8.02 -56.02
CA VAL A 39 26.01 -8.52 -55.16
C VAL A 39 26.85 -7.31 -54.64
N GLU A 40 27.65 -7.47 -53.55
CA GLU A 40 28.74 -6.55 -53.07
C GLU A 40 28.36 -5.09 -52.66
N ASP A 41 29.12 -4.30 -51.89
CA ASP A 41 30.43 -4.45 -51.20
C ASP A 41 30.42 -3.75 -49.80
N SER A 42 31.56 -3.68 -49.09
CA SER A 42 31.73 -3.07 -47.74
C SER A 42 32.49 -1.70 -47.73
N PRO A 43 33.33 -1.31 -46.74
CA PRO A 43 32.95 -0.33 -45.72
C PRO A 43 33.86 0.93 -45.61
N GLU A 44 33.73 1.68 -44.49
CA GLU A 44 34.62 2.79 -44.00
C GLU A 44 34.48 4.16 -44.73
N THR A 45 34.75 5.35 -44.16
CA THR A 45 35.26 5.75 -42.81
C THR A 45 34.80 7.17 -42.37
N GLU A 46 35.04 7.49 -41.08
CA GLU A 46 35.40 8.81 -40.50
C GLU A 46 34.38 9.95 -40.20
N SER A 47 34.78 10.76 -39.19
CA SER A 47 34.15 11.94 -38.55
C SER A 47 35.01 13.21 -38.85
N PRO A 48 34.90 14.42 -38.24
CA PRO A 48 34.04 14.91 -37.12
C PRO A 48 33.50 16.37 -37.24
N THR A 49 32.89 16.85 -36.14
CA THR A 49 32.53 18.27 -35.75
C THR A 49 33.79 19.10 -35.30
N PRO A 50 33.76 20.37 -34.79
CA PRO A 50 32.67 21.20 -34.17
C PRO A 50 32.67 22.76 -34.43
N THR A 51 31.88 23.53 -33.64
CA THR A 51 32.13 24.96 -33.19
C THR A 51 31.84 26.10 -34.22
N SER A 52 31.35 27.34 -33.92
CA SER A 52 31.13 28.18 -32.70
C SER A 52 29.95 29.19 -32.78
N ALA A 53 29.44 29.64 -31.62
CA ALA A 53 29.06 31.00 -31.12
C ALA A 53 29.00 32.27 -32.05
N ASP A 54 28.33 33.41 -31.74
CA ASP A 54 27.29 33.85 -30.76
C ASP A 54 26.79 35.31 -31.12
N PRO A 55 26.57 36.36 -30.27
CA PRO A 55 25.27 37.10 -30.22
C PRO A 55 25.27 38.63 -30.54
N SER A 56 24.07 39.25 -30.61
CA SER A 56 23.67 40.55 -29.95
C SER A 56 22.85 41.59 -30.77
N ALA A 57 21.73 42.04 -30.16
CA ALA A 57 21.30 43.45 -29.91
C ALA A 57 20.74 44.44 -30.98
N GLU A 58 19.61 45.07 -30.57
CA GLU A 58 19.21 46.50 -30.65
C GLU A 58 18.46 47.19 -31.84
N GLN A 59 17.25 47.69 -31.47
CA GLN A 59 16.61 49.00 -31.74
C GLN A 59 15.75 49.30 -33.00
N GLU A 60 14.79 50.21 -32.77
CA GLU A 60 13.67 50.74 -33.59
C GLU A 60 14.05 52.13 -34.23
N PRO A 61 13.18 53.00 -34.86
CA PRO A 61 11.69 53.10 -34.85
C PRO A 61 10.99 53.32 -36.22
N GLY A 62 9.64 53.38 -36.26
CA GLY A 62 8.91 53.44 -37.56
C GLY A 62 7.44 53.93 -37.70
N ALA A 63 6.83 54.63 -36.73
CA ALA A 63 5.59 55.45 -36.86
C ALA A 63 4.21 54.84 -37.32
N THR A 64 3.15 55.20 -36.58
CA THR A 64 1.70 54.90 -36.72
C THR A 64 0.95 56.05 -37.47
N PRO A 65 -0.42 56.28 -37.48
CA PRO A 65 -1.53 55.72 -36.67
C PRO A 65 -2.91 55.41 -37.34
N ALA A 66 -3.76 54.65 -36.64
CA ALA A 66 -5.23 54.89 -36.51
C ALA A 66 -5.89 54.00 -35.41
N THR A 67 -6.55 54.64 -34.43
CA THR A 67 -7.38 54.10 -33.29
C THR A 67 -8.27 55.27 -32.78
N PRO A 68 -9.19 55.19 -31.77
CA PRO A 68 -9.50 54.16 -30.74
C PRO A 68 -10.96 53.60 -30.83
N THR A 69 -11.59 52.78 -29.96
CA THR A 69 -11.62 52.56 -28.47
C THR A 69 -12.24 53.73 -27.65
N GLU A 70 -12.98 53.60 -26.52
CA GLU A 70 -13.57 52.47 -25.73
C GLU A 70 -14.64 52.97 -24.69
N SER A 71 -15.39 52.06 -24.05
CA SER A 71 -15.87 52.01 -22.62
C SER A 71 -16.65 53.15 -21.87
N THR A 72 -17.82 52.76 -21.32
CA THR A 72 -18.34 52.96 -19.92
C THR A 72 -19.17 54.21 -19.48
N GLU A 73 -20.05 53.98 -18.48
CA GLU A 73 -21.08 54.80 -17.78
C GLU A 73 -20.54 55.94 -16.83
N PRO A 74 -21.33 56.66 -15.97
CA PRO A 74 -22.81 56.86 -15.81
C PRO A 74 -23.28 58.35 -15.55
N VAL A 75 -24.56 58.54 -15.12
CA VAL A 75 -25.14 59.62 -14.24
C VAL A 75 -26.03 60.74 -14.88
N GLU A 76 -27.07 61.13 -14.10
CA GLU A 76 -28.15 62.15 -14.20
C GLU A 76 -27.71 63.64 -13.94
N PRO A 77 -28.58 64.69 -13.84
CA PRO A 77 -29.97 64.92 -14.30
C PRO A 77 -30.25 66.33 -14.93
N THR A 78 -31.54 66.64 -15.22
CA THR A 78 -32.23 67.99 -15.16
C THR A 78 -32.61 68.73 -16.49
N GLU A 79 -33.80 69.36 -16.44
CA GLU A 79 -34.51 70.24 -17.41
C GLU A 79 -34.09 71.75 -17.31
N PRO A 80 -34.73 72.79 -17.96
CA PRO A 80 -35.91 72.84 -18.87
C PRO A 80 -35.79 73.71 -20.17
N ALA A 81 -36.79 73.57 -21.09
CA ALA A 81 -37.56 74.56 -21.92
C ALA A 81 -36.98 75.93 -22.45
N PRO A 82 -37.64 76.66 -23.39
CA PRO A 82 -38.61 76.32 -24.47
C PRO A 82 -38.26 76.93 -25.87
N GLY A 83 -39.01 76.58 -26.95
CA GLY A 83 -39.00 77.39 -28.21
C GLY A 83 -39.64 76.74 -29.46
N GLU A 84 -40.73 77.33 -29.98
CA GLU A 84 -41.50 76.95 -31.19
C GLU A 84 -41.50 78.18 -32.17
N PRO A 85 -41.47 78.10 -33.54
CA PRO A 85 -42.53 77.43 -34.31
C PRO A 85 -42.28 76.81 -35.71
N ALA A 86 -42.98 75.67 -35.90
CA ALA A 86 -43.81 75.25 -37.06
C ALA A 86 -43.29 75.32 -38.52
N ARG A 87 -43.30 74.15 -39.20
CA ARG A 87 -44.26 73.85 -40.30
C ARG A 87 -44.24 72.40 -40.83
N LYS A 88 -45.45 71.84 -41.01
CA LYS A 88 -45.89 70.78 -41.95
C LYS A 88 -45.28 69.36 -41.86
N SER A 89 -46.13 68.45 -41.34
CA SER A 89 -46.21 66.99 -41.54
C SER A 89 -46.55 66.61 -43.01
N PRO A 90 -46.68 65.32 -43.43
CA PRO A 90 -46.71 64.06 -42.65
C PRO A 90 -45.66 63.01 -43.15
N GLU A 91 -45.64 61.71 -42.76
CA GLU A 91 -46.62 60.85 -42.09
C GLU A 91 -45.97 59.62 -41.39
N VAL A 92 -46.78 58.88 -40.61
CA VAL A 92 -46.53 57.54 -40.02
C VAL A 92 -45.44 57.39 -38.94
N SER A 93 -45.86 57.16 -37.69
CA SER A 93 -45.18 56.17 -36.82
C SER A 93 -46.08 55.62 -35.70
N ALA A 94 -45.94 54.32 -35.48
CA ALA A 94 -45.96 53.51 -34.25
C ALA A 94 -46.86 53.79 -33.01
N GLU A 95 -47.28 52.64 -32.45
CA GLU A 95 -47.07 52.20 -31.05
C GLU A 95 -48.18 52.23 -29.97
N ASP A 96 -48.18 51.14 -29.20
CA ASP A 96 -48.91 50.92 -27.95
C ASP A 96 -48.28 51.64 -26.76
N LYS A 97 -49.11 52.34 -25.98
CA LYS A 97 -49.25 52.23 -24.50
C LYS A 97 -50.39 53.17 -24.06
N ALA A 98 -51.39 52.69 -23.31
CA ALA A 98 -51.37 52.48 -21.86
C ALA A 98 -51.14 53.81 -21.09
N LEU A 99 -51.97 54.21 -20.11
CA LEU A 99 -53.04 53.48 -19.41
C LEU A 99 -54.06 54.46 -18.76
N TRP A 100 -55.26 53.94 -18.50
CA TRP A 100 -56.17 54.29 -17.37
C TRP A 100 -56.48 55.76 -17.03
N THR A 101 -57.75 56.12 -17.16
CA THR A 101 -58.49 56.80 -16.07
C THR A 101 -59.98 56.49 -16.18
N VAL A 102 -60.71 56.51 -15.06
CA VAL A 102 -62.15 56.18 -14.99
C VAL A 102 -62.88 57.26 -14.22
N SER A 103 -63.97 57.81 -14.78
CA SER A 103 -65.07 58.41 -14.01
C SER A 103 -66.36 58.56 -14.81
N PHE A 104 -67.46 58.60 -14.07
CA PHE A 104 -68.85 58.74 -14.48
C PHE A 104 -69.16 60.21 -14.92
N ASN A 105 -70.32 60.60 -15.48
CA ASN A 105 -71.64 59.96 -15.48
C ASN A 105 -72.58 60.40 -16.63
N THR A 106 -73.66 59.63 -16.84
CA THR A 106 -74.97 59.97 -17.46
C THR A 106 -75.15 61.25 -18.31
N GLY A 107 -75.65 61.10 -19.55
CA GLY A 107 -76.27 62.19 -20.33
C GLY A 107 -77.06 61.69 -21.56
N SER A 108 -78.37 61.93 -21.58
CA SER A 108 -79.34 61.59 -22.64
C SER A 108 -79.09 62.23 -24.01
N GLY A 109 -79.60 61.61 -25.10
CA GLY A 109 -79.96 62.34 -26.33
C GLY A 109 -79.66 61.63 -27.65
N GLU A 110 -80.71 61.36 -28.42
CA GLU A 110 -80.76 60.53 -29.63
C GLU A 110 -79.88 60.92 -30.85
N GLU A 111 -79.53 59.87 -31.60
CA GLU A 111 -79.51 59.80 -33.07
C GLU A 111 -78.56 60.70 -33.90
N GLN A 112 -77.36 60.17 -34.21
CA GLN A 112 -76.91 60.12 -35.60
C GLN A 112 -75.94 58.96 -35.88
N ARG A 113 -76.14 58.29 -37.02
CA ARG A 113 -75.44 57.07 -37.43
C ARG A 113 -73.99 57.32 -37.82
N LYS A 114 -73.03 56.72 -37.08
CA LYS A 114 -71.63 56.55 -37.48
C LYS A 114 -71.14 55.15 -37.13
N ASP A 115 -70.33 54.57 -38.01
CA ASP A 115 -69.85 53.18 -37.85
C ASP A 115 -68.90 53.05 -36.67
N THR A 116 -69.14 52.05 -35.82
CA THR A 116 -68.31 51.75 -34.65
C THR A 116 -67.54 50.44 -34.83
N LEU A 117 -66.36 50.37 -34.22
CA LEU A 117 -65.41 49.26 -34.38
C LEU A 117 -66.00 47.88 -34.01
N GLY A 118 -66.99 47.83 -33.12
CA GLY A 118 -67.66 46.61 -32.69
C GLY A 118 -68.18 45.75 -33.85
N THR A 119 -68.84 46.35 -34.85
CA THR A 119 -69.42 45.60 -35.98
C THR A 119 -68.36 44.96 -36.87
N ARG A 120 -67.17 45.56 -36.96
CA ARG A 120 -66.02 44.98 -37.68
C ARG A 120 -65.35 43.88 -36.85
N LEU A 121 -65.33 44.03 -35.52
CA LEU A 121 -64.81 43.04 -34.58
C LEU A 121 -65.69 41.78 -34.52
N THR A 122 -67.01 41.90 -34.48
CA THR A 122 -67.93 40.74 -34.51
C THR A 122 -67.86 39.99 -35.84
N THR A 123 -67.83 40.70 -36.96
CA THR A 123 -67.67 40.08 -38.30
C THR A 123 -66.31 39.38 -38.46
N TRP A 124 -65.28 39.85 -37.75
CA TRP A 124 -63.97 39.20 -37.69
C TRP A 124 -63.96 37.97 -36.75
N LEU A 125 -64.64 38.04 -35.61
CA LEU A 125 -64.80 36.90 -34.70
C LEU A 125 -65.57 35.73 -35.34
N ASP A 126 -66.69 36.02 -36.02
CA ASP A 126 -67.47 35.00 -36.76
C ASP A 126 -66.69 34.40 -37.97
N SER A 127 -65.59 35.01 -38.41
CA SER A 127 -64.74 34.45 -39.46
C SER A 127 -63.90 33.25 -38.98
N PHE A 128 -63.70 33.09 -37.68
CA PHE A 128 -63.18 31.87 -37.07
C PHE A 128 -64.33 30.90 -36.79
N GLY A 129 -64.72 30.15 -37.82
CA GLY A 129 -65.74 29.11 -37.72
C GLY A 129 -65.48 28.18 -36.53
N GLY A 130 -66.44 28.11 -35.60
CA GLY A 130 -66.29 27.39 -34.34
C GLY A 130 -65.94 25.91 -34.54
N PRO A 131 -65.17 25.30 -33.62
CA PRO A 131 -64.78 23.91 -33.74
C PRO A 131 -66.01 22.99 -33.73
N ASP A 132 -65.96 21.98 -34.59
CA ASP A 132 -66.96 20.92 -34.70
C ASP A 132 -67.04 20.13 -33.39
N MET A 133 -68.00 20.48 -32.53
CA MET A 133 -68.06 20.01 -31.14
C MET A 133 -68.24 18.49 -31.04
N ASP A 134 -68.95 17.87 -31.99
CA ASP A 134 -69.11 16.41 -32.09
C ASP A 134 -67.75 15.72 -32.30
N LYS A 135 -66.84 16.34 -33.08
CA LYS A 135 -65.44 15.84 -33.20
C LYS A 135 -64.64 16.07 -31.94
N VAL A 136 -64.81 17.20 -31.25
CA VAL A 136 -64.09 17.49 -30.00
C VAL A 136 -64.47 16.49 -28.91
N GLU A 137 -65.77 16.19 -28.77
CA GLU A 137 -66.27 15.18 -27.83
C GLU A 137 -65.79 13.75 -28.22
N ALA A 138 -65.79 13.41 -29.51
CA ALA A 138 -65.26 12.13 -30.00
C ALA A 138 -63.75 11.95 -29.76
N ASP A 139 -62.93 13.00 -29.93
CA ASP A 139 -61.48 12.94 -29.67
C ASP A 139 -61.18 12.90 -28.17
N ILE A 140 -61.97 13.58 -27.32
CA ILE A 140 -61.94 13.42 -25.86
C ILE A 140 -62.26 11.96 -25.47
N ALA A 141 -63.22 11.32 -26.16
CA ALA A 141 -63.61 9.93 -25.89
C ALA A 141 -62.57 8.87 -26.33
N ASP A 142 -61.85 9.03 -27.46
CA ASP A 142 -60.79 8.08 -27.91
C ASP A 142 -59.41 8.37 -27.27
N THR A 143 -59.21 9.52 -26.62
CA THR A 143 -57.95 9.89 -25.95
C THR A 143 -57.40 8.78 -25.03
N PRO A 144 -58.18 8.13 -24.15
CA PRO A 144 -57.69 7.02 -23.31
C PRO A 144 -57.14 5.82 -24.12
N ALA A 145 -57.78 5.51 -25.25
CA ALA A 145 -57.40 4.37 -26.09
C ALA A 145 -56.21 4.68 -26.99
N ARG A 146 -56.02 5.93 -27.45
CA ARG A 146 -54.79 6.37 -28.14
C ARG A 146 -53.57 6.30 -27.22
N LEU A 147 -53.68 6.87 -26.01
CA LEU A 147 -52.61 6.86 -25.01
C LEU A 147 -52.18 5.43 -24.63
N ARG A 148 -53.14 4.54 -24.36
CA ARG A 148 -52.87 3.13 -24.04
C ARG A 148 -52.14 2.39 -25.16
N ARG A 149 -52.53 2.62 -26.43
CA ARG A 149 -51.87 2.05 -27.62
C ARG A 149 -50.43 2.56 -27.76
N HIS A 150 -50.20 3.86 -27.56
CA HIS A 150 -48.86 4.45 -27.62
C HIS A 150 -47.94 3.93 -26.51
N TRP A 151 -48.44 3.87 -25.27
CA TRP A 151 -47.71 3.38 -24.09
C TRP A 151 -47.28 1.92 -24.24
N LEU A 152 -48.17 1.04 -24.71
CA LEU A 152 -47.85 -0.37 -24.99
C LEU A 152 -46.77 -0.50 -26.08
N LYS A 153 -46.88 0.28 -27.17
CA LYS A 153 -45.88 0.31 -28.26
C LYS A 153 -44.52 0.81 -27.77
N HIS A 154 -44.49 1.78 -26.85
CA HIS A 154 -43.25 2.24 -26.22
C HIS A 154 -42.66 1.16 -25.28
N ARG A 155 -43.48 0.54 -24.43
CA ARG A 155 -43.05 -0.54 -23.51
C ARG A 155 -42.45 -1.73 -24.27
N ALA A 156 -43.06 -2.15 -25.38
CA ALA A 156 -42.55 -3.22 -26.24
C ALA A 156 -41.17 -2.91 -26.86
N ARG A 157 -40.98 -1.66 -27.33
CA ARG A 157 -39.68 -1.17 -27.84
C ARG A 157 -38.61 -1.18 -26.74
N GLN A 158 -38.96 -0.77 -25.52
CA GLN A 158 -38.05 -0.78 -24.37
C GLN A 158 -37.65 -2.21 -23.96
N THR A 159 -38.58 -3.18 -23.96
CA THR A 159 -38.24 -4.59 -23.69
C THR A 159 -37.32 -5.18 -24.76
N LEU A 160 -37.51 -4.84 -26.04
CA LEU A 160 -36.61 -5.31 -27.11
C LEU A 160 -35.21 -4.69 -27.01
N LYS A 161 -35.10 -3.40 -26.68
CA LYS A 161 -33.79 -2.77 -26.39
C LYS A 161 -33.08 -3.45 -25.22
N LYS A 162 -33.79 -3.71 -24.12
CA LYS A 162 -33.21 -4.38 -22.94
C LYS A 162 -32.75 -5.81 -23.22
N ARG A 163 -33.48 -6.59 -24.04
CA ARG A 163 -33.05 -7.94 -24.46
C ARG A 163 -31.77 -7.91 -25.29
N ARG A 164 -31.70 -7.06 -26.32
CA ARG A 164 -30.48 -6.92 -27.15
C ARG A 164 -29.26 -6.47 -26.35
N ALA A 165 -29.43 -5.52 -25.42
CA ALA A 165 -28.35 -5.10 -24.53
C ALA A 165 -27.88 -6.24 -23.60
N ALA A 166 -28.80 -7.05 -23.07
CA ALA A 166 -28.46 -8.23 -22.26
C ALA A 166 -27.77 -9.32 -23.08
N GLU A 167 -28.19 -9.54 -24.34
CA GLU A 167 -27.58 -10.48 -25.28
C GLU A 167 -26.14 -10.05 -25.65
N GLN A 168 -25.90 -8.74 -25.87
CA GLN A 168 -24.55 -8.19 -26.09
C GLN A 168 -23.66 -8.33 -24.85
N VAL A 169 -24.14 -7.96 -23.66
CA VAL A 169 -23.39 -8.13 -22.40
C VAL A 169 -23.10 -9.60 -22.09
N ALA A 170 -23.98 -10.53 -22.46
CA ALA A 170 -23.74 -11.96 -22.33
C ALA A 170 -22.68 -12.48 -23.32
N ALA A 171 -22.64 -11.96 -24.55
CA ALA A 171 -21.61 -12.29 -25.53
C ALA A 171 -20.23 -11.73 -25.11
N GLU A 172 -20.17 -10.48 -24.64
CA GLU A 172 -18.93 -9.88 -24.11
C GLU A 172 -18.38 -10.62 -22.91
N ARG A 173 -19.23 -11.13 -22.01
CA ARG A 173 -18.79 -11.96 -20.87
C ARG A 173 -18.13 -13.24 -21.33
N ARG A 174 -18.75 -14.00 -22.24
CA ARG A 174 -18.15 -15.22 -22.82
C ARG A 174 -16.81 -14.94 -23.49
N ALA A 175 -16.72 -13.87 -24.26
CA ALA A 175 -15.47 -13.46 -24.92
C ALA A 175 -14.36 -13.00 -23.95
N ARG A 176 -14.71 -12.62 -22.71
CA ARG A 176 -13.74 -12.39 -21.62
C ARG A 176 -13.38 -13.70 -20.93
N GLU A 177 -14.36 -14.51 -20.55
CA GLU A 177 -14.17 -15.84 -19.93
C GLU A 177 -13.32 -16.78 -20.80
N GLU A 178 -13.41 -16.69 -22.13
CA GLU A 178 -12.56 -17.44 -23.07
C GLU A 178 -11.12 -16.91 -23.11
N ARG A 179 -10.92 -15.59 -23.05
CA ARG A 179 -9.58 -14.97 -22.98
C ARG A 179 -8.89 -15.24 -21.65
N GLU A 180 -9.61 -15.07 -20.54
CA GLU A 180 -9.12 -15.33 -19.19
C GLU A 180 -8.66 -16.79 -19.01
N ARG A 181 -9.29 -17.75 -19.70
CA ARG A 181 -8.83 -19.15 -19.75
C ARG A 181 -7.55 -19.31 -20.56
N LEU A 182 -7.49 -18.77 -21.78
CA LEU A 182 -6.30 -18.84 -22.63
C LEU A 182 -5.09 -18.15 -22.00
N GLU A 183 -5.31 -17.01 -21.34
CA GLU A 183 -4.29 -16.28 -20.58
C GLU A 183 -3.83 -17.08 -19.34
N ALA A 184 -4.73 -17.81 -18.66
CA ALA A 184 -4.37 -18.71 -17.57
C ALA A 184 -3.59 -19.95 -18.04
N GLU A 185 -4.00 -20.61 -19.13
CA GLU A 185 -3.29 -21.74 -19.73
C GLU A 185 -1.88 -21.34 -20.18
N VAL A 186 -1.73 -20.18 -20.82
CA VAL A 186 -0.41 -19.63 -21.20
C VAL A 186 0.42 -19.28 -19.96
N ALA A 187 -0.18 -18.71 -18.91
CA ALA A 187 0.53 -18.40 -17.67
C ALA A 187 1.01 -19.66 -16.93
N GLU A 188 0.23 -20.74 -16.90
CA GLU A 188 0.63 -22.03 -16.33
C GLU A 188 1.81 -22.65 -17.10
N ILE A 189 1.74 -22.66 -18.43
CA ILE A 189 2.84 -23.11 -19.30
C ILE A 189 4.11 -22.26 -19.08
N GLN A 190 3.97 -20.93 -18.98
CA GLN A 190 5.10 -20.04 -18.68
C GLN A 190 5.70 -20.29 -17.29
N GLN A 191 4.89 -20.58 -16.27
CA GLN A 191 5.40 -20.94 -14.93
C GLN A 191 6.17 -22.26 -14.95
N ILE A 192 5.67 -23.29 -15.62
CA ILE A 192 6.35 -24.59 -15.76
C ILE A 192 7.72 -24.40 -16.46
N LEU A 193 7.75 -23.64 -17.56
CA LEU A 193 8.99 -23.35 -18.28
C LEU A 193 9.98 -22.50 -17.45
N ALA A 194 9.48 -21.53 -16.67
CA ALA A 194 10.31 -20.70 -15.80
C ALA A 194 10.92 -21.51 -14.64
N VAL A 195 10.19 -22.47 -14.05
CA VAL A 195 10.71 -23.39 -13.04
C VAL A 195 11.82 -24.26 -13.63
N GLN A 196 11.57 -24.91 -14.78
CA GLN A 196 12.59 -25.75 -15.44
C GLN A 196 13.84 -24.96 -15.87
N ALA A 197 13.69 -23.68 -16.24
CA ALA A 197 14.82 -22.81 -16.55
C ALA A 197 15.61 -22.43 -15.28
N ALA A 198 14.92 -22.18 -14.17
CA ALA A 198 15.54 -21.86 -12.88
C ALA A 198 16.29 -23.06 -12.27
N GLU A 199 15.76 -24.29 -12.43
CA GLU A 199 16.41 -25.54 -12.00
C GLU A 199 17.73 -25.77 -12.76
N ARG A 200 17.72 -25.72 -14.09
CA ARG A 200 18.94 -25.86 -14.91
C ARG A 200 19.98 -24.79 -14.56
N ALA A 201 19.55 -23.55 -14.39
CA ALA A 201 20.42 -22.45 -13.97
C ALA A 201 20.90 -22.54 -12.51
N ALA A 202 20.30 -23.40 -11.68
CA ALA A 202 20.82 -23.73 -10.35
C ALA A 202 21.90 -24.82 -10.45
N GLU A 203 21.64 -25.91 -11.20
CA GLU A 203 22.62 -26.97 -11.47
C GLU A 203 23.91 -26.43 -12.09
N GLU A 204 23.81 -25.53 -13.08
CA GLU A 204 24.99 -24.94 -13.74
C GLU A 204 25.87 -24.14 -12.75
N ARG A 205 25.27 -23.38 -11.82
CA ARG A 205 25.99 -22.65 -10.77
C ARG A 205 26.62 -23.58 -9.75
N GLU A 206 25.97 -24.70 -9.44
CA GLU A 206 26.50 -25.70 -8.52
C GLU A 206 27.71 -26.42 -9.13
N ARG A 207 27.64 -26.82 -10.41
CA ARG A 207 28.77 -27.36 -11.16
C ARG A 207 29.93 -26.36 -11.26
N GLN A 208 29.64 -25.07 -11.50
CA GLN A 208 30.65 -24.00 -11.49
C GLN A 208 31.35 -23.89 -10.12
N ARG A 209 30.60 -23.85 -9.02
CA ARG A 209 31.15 -23.79 -7.66
C ARG A 209 31.99 -25.02 -7.31
N LEU A 210 31.55 -26.22 -7.70
CA LEU A 210 32.32 -27.45 -7.51
C LEU A 210 33.67 -27.36 -8.25
N ALA A 211 33.67 -26.93 -9.52
CA ALA A 211 34.90 -26.73 -10.30
C ALA A 211 35.80 -25.64 -9.70
N GLU A 212 35.25 -24.51 -9.23
CA GLU A 212 36.01 -23.47 -8.53
C GLU A 212 36.66 -24.00 -7.24
N MET A 213 35.94 -24.79 -6.45
CA MET A 213 36.50 -25.40 -5.23
C MET A 213 37.57 -26.46 -5.54
N GLU A 214 37.42 -27.26 -6.60
CA GLU A 214 38.45 -28.20 -7.06
C GLU A 214 39.73 -27.47 -7.51
N LEU A 215 39.60 -26.37 -8.27
CA LEU A 215 40.72 -25.52 -8.68
C LEU A 215 41.43 -24.87 -7.49
N LEU A 216 40.67 -24.30 -6.54
CA LEU A 216 41.21 -23.70 -5.31
C LEU A 216 41.93 -24.74 -4.45
N LYS A 217 41.38 -25.95 -4.32
CA LYS A 217 42.03 -27.05 -3.60
C LYS A 217 43.33 -27.48 -4.28
N ALA A 218 43.33 -27.64 -5.60
CA ALA A 218 44.54 -27.97 -6.36
C ALA A 218 45.63 -26.89 -6.22
N GLN A 219 45.26 -25.60 -6.18
CA GLN A 219 46.19 -24.51 -5.86
C GLN A 219 46.73 -24.64 -4.42
N GLN A 220 45.85 -24.82 -3.42
CA GLN A 220 46.25 -24.97 -2.02
C GLN A 220 47.20 -26.16 -1.80
N GLU A 221 46.99 -27.28 -2.51
CA GLU A 221 47.88 -28.46 -2.43
C GLU A 221 49.28 -28.15 -2.99
N ARG A 222 49.38 -27.48 -4.15
CA ARG A 222 50.67 -27.04 -4.73
C ARG A 222 51.38 -26.03 -3.83
N GLU A 223 50.66 -25.06 -3.28
CA GLU A 223 51.21 -24.10 -2.31
C GLU A 223 51.70 -24.79 -1.03
N THR A 224 50.97 -25.81 -0.54
CA THR A 224 51.39 -26.61 0.62
C THR A 224 52.69 -27.36 0.36
N GLN A 225 52.83 -27.98 -0.82
CA GLN A 225 54.05 -28.69 -1.21
C GLN A 225 55.26 -27.73 -1.29
N ALA A 226 55.07 -26.51 -1.83
CA ALA A 226 56.11 -25.48 -1.84
C ALA A 226 56.52 -25.03 -0.42
N LEU A 227 55.56 -24.85 0.49
CA LEU A 227 55.81 -24.48 1.89
C LEU A 227 56.52 -25.58 2.67
N VAL A 228 56.12 -26.85 2.53
CA VAL A 228 56.81 -28.00 3.17
C VAL A 228 58.23 -28.16 2.63
N THR A 229 58.44 -27.93 1.33
CA THR A 229 59.79 -27.94 0.74
C THR A 229 60.66 -26.83 1.33
N ALA A 230 60.16 -25.59 1.40
CA ALA A 230 60.87 -24.47 2.03
C ALA A 230 61.14 -24.70 3.53
N ALA A 231 60.21 -25.34 4.25
CA ALA A 231 60.33 -25.65 5.68
C ALA A 231 61.50 -26.62 5.97
N ARG A 232 61.66 -27.64 5.12
CA ARG A 232 62.78 -28.59 5.15
C ARG A 232 64.11 -27.94 4.82
N GLU A 233 64.14 -27.04 3.83
CA GLU A 233 65.37 -26.34 3.41
C GLU A 233 65.87 -25.30 4.43
N LEU A 234 64.96 -24.65 5.18
CA LEU A 234 65.31 -23.61 6.14
C LEU A 234 65.74 -24.17 7.50
N ASP A 235 64.92 -25.05 8.09
CA ASP A 235 65.08 -25.49 9.49
C ASP A 235 65.14 -27.02 9.64
N GLY A 236 65.05 -27.79 8.54
CA GLY A 236 64.94 -29.26 8.60
C GLY A 236 63.62 -29.75 9.21
N THR A 237 62.55 -28.95 9.18
CA THR A 237 61.26 -29.26 9.81
C THR A 237 60.11 -29.30 8.80
N ASP A 238 59.13 -30.17 9.02
CA ASP A 238 57.94 -30.27 8.17
C ASP A 238 56.79 -29.34 8.61
N TYR A 239 56.99 -28.51 9.65
CA TYR A 239 55.92 -27.67 10.22
C TYR A 239 55.54 -26.50 9.30
N VAL A 240 54.28 -26.47 8.87
CA VAL A 240 53.66 -25.41 8.07
C VAL A 240 52.30 -25.07 8.69
N PRO A 241 51.91 -23.79 8.82
CA PRO A 241 50.59 -23.39 9.29
C PRO A 241 49.45 -23.99 8.45
N ALA A 242 48.28 -24.20 9.09
CA ALA A 242 47.08 -24.72 8.44
C ALA A 242 46.63 -23.85 7.25
N PRO A 243 45.94 -24.41 6.23
CA PRO A 243 45.47 -23.65 5.07
C PRO A 243 44.63 -22.43 5.44
N ASP A 244 43.77 -22.53 6.45
CA ASP A 244 42.85 -21.47 6.88
C ASP A 244 43.55 -20.36 7.71
N HIS A 245 44.74 -20.65 8.24
CA HIS A 245 45.54 -19.71 9.05
C HIS A 245 46.53 -18.89 8.23
N ARG A 246 46.59 -19.08 6.90
CA ARG A 246 47.58 -18.45 6.02
C ARG A 246 46.93 -17.87 4.74
N PRO A 247 47.36 -16.70 4.26
CA PRO A 247 46.93 -16.22 2.95
C PRO A 247 47.57 -17.07 1.83
N MET A 248 46.93 -17.10 0.66
CA MET A 248 47.49 -17.75 -0.54
C MET A 248 48.82 -17.10 -0.96
N LEU A 249 49.79 -17.93 -1.37
CA LEU A 249 51.07 -17.48 -1.95
C LEU A 249 50.89 -16.83 -3.33
N GLN A 250 49.90 -17.30 -4.08
CA GLN A 250 49.59 -16.92 -5.45
C GLN A 250 48.26 -16.17 -5.50
N ARG A 251 48.24 -14.97 -6.09
CA ARG A 251 47.01 -14.16 -6.19
C ARG A 251 46.11 -14.67 -7.33
N PRO A 252 44.78 -14.48 -7.25
CA PRO A 252 43.90 -14.76 -8.38
C PRO A 252 44.36 -14.02 -9.65
N GLY A 253 44.65 -14.77 -10.72
CA GLY A 253 45.19 -14.25 -11.98
C GLY A 253 46.71 -14.03 -12.04
N GLU A 254 47.46 -14.35 -10.99
CA GLU A 254 48.93 -14.39 -11.01
C GLU A 254 49.38 -15.83 -11.30
N GLU A 255 50.07 -16.11 -12.42
CA GLU A 255 50.66 -17.43 -12.68
C GLU A 255 52.15 -17.45 -12.26
N LEU A 256 52.47 -18.30 -11.29
CA LEU A 256 53.83 -18.49 -10.77
C LEU A 256 54.33 -19.89 -11.11
N SER A 257 55.58 -19.99 -11.58
CA SER A 257 56.26 -21.29 -11.71
C SER A 257 56.61 -21.86 -10.33
N ASP A 258 56.77 -23.18 -10.22
CA ASP A 258 57.03 -23.85 -8.93
C ASP A 258 58.31 -23.33 -8.23
N GLN A 259 59.32 -22.88 -8.99
CA GLN A 259 60.53 -22.23 -8.44
C GLN A 259 60.25 -20.82 -7.86
N GLN A 260 59.30 -20.08 -8.43
CA GLN A 260 58.87 -18.78 -7.92
C GLN A 260 57.95 -18.94 -6.69
N LEU A 261 57.08 -19.96 -6.69
CA LEU A 261 56.32 -20.37 -5.50
C LEU A 261 57.26 -20.74 -4.35
N LEU A 262 58.30 -21.57 -4.61
CA LEU A 262 59.28 -21.95 -3.59
C LEU A 262 60.07 -20.76 -3.04
N SER A 263 60.50 -19.82 -3.90
CA SER A 263 61.24 -18.64 -3.43
C SER A 263 60.37 -17.65 -2.64
N ARG A 264 59.09 -17.50 -2.99
CA ARG A 264 58.10 -16.73 -2.20
C ARG A 264 57.72 -17.44 -0.90
N ALA A 265 57.65 -18.78 -0.89
CA ALA A 265 57.44 -19.58 0.31
C ALA A 265 58.58 -19.39 1.32
N ARG A 266 59.84 -19.49 0.88
CA ARG A 266 61.04 -19.31 1.74
C ARG A 266 61.07 -17.94 2.45
N SER A 267 60.62 -16.86 1.80
CA SER A 267 60.66 -15.52 2.39
C SER A 267 59.49 -15.21 3.35
N LEU A 268 58.31 -15.80 3.12
CA LEU A 268 57.10 -15.52 3.92
C LEU A 268 56.88 -16.50 5.08
N LEU A 269 57.30 -17.76 4.94
CA LEU A 269 57.10 -18.82 5.95
C LEU A 269 57.58 -18.45 7.37
N PRO A 270 58.73 -17.77 7.59
CA PRO A 270 59.17 -17.39 8.93
C PRO A 270 58.24 -16.37 9.61
N GLU A 271 57.67 -15.44 8.84
CA GLU A 271 56.71 -14.48 9.39
C GLU A 271 55.37 -15.15 9.68
N TRP A 272 54.89 -16.02 8.77
CA TRP A 272 53.63 -16.73 8.94
C TRP A 272 53.66 -17.64 10.17
N ARG A 273 54.73 -18.43 10.36
CA ARG A 273 54.97 -19.22 11.59
C ARG A 273 55.14 -18.38 12.87
N ARG A 274 55.36 -17.06 12.76
CA ARG A 274 55.35 -16.12 13.91
C ARG A 274 53.94 -15.62 14.19
N ARG A 275 53.14 -15.34 13.16
CA ARG A 275 51.73 -14.91 13.30
C ARG A 275 50.83 -16.05 13.79
N ASP A 276 51.01 -17.25 13.25
CA ASP A 276 50.32 -18.48 13.65
C ASP A 276 50.51 -18.78 15.15
N ARG A 277 51.76 -18.75 15.65
CA ARG A 277 52.10 -18.85 17.09
C ARG A 277 51.71 -17.64 17.96
N ILE A 278 51.06 -16.62 17.39
CA ILE A 278 50.39 -15.54 18.14
C ILE A 278 48.87 -15.81 18.16
N VAL A 279 48.28 -16.28 17.05
CA VAL A 279 46.88 -16.72 16.96
C VAL A 279 46.61 -17.90 17.88
N GLU A 280 47.44 -18.95 17.83
CA GLU A 280 47.39 -20.12 18.73
C GLU A 280 47.40 -19.71 20.21
N LYS A 281 48.25 -18.73 20.56
CA LYS A 281 48.32 -18.20 21.94
C LYS A 281 47.13 -17.33 22.31
N ALA A 282 46.57 -16.58 21.37
CA ALA A 282 45.34 -15.82 21.59
C ALA A 282 44.15 -16.77 21.82
N GLN A 283 44.01 -17.80 20.99
CA GLN A 283 43.00 -18.86 21.13
C GLN A 283 43.16 -19.61 22.46
N ALA A 284 44.38 -19.94 22.88
CA ALA A 284 44.63 -20.56 24.18
C ALA A 284 44.31 -19.64 25.38
N ILE A 285 44.46 -18.32 25.23
CA ILE A 285 44.03 -17.33 26.24
C ILE A 285 42.50 -17.22 26.25
N GLU A 286 41.86 -17.17 25.08
CA GLU A 286 40.41 -17.03 24.92
C GLU A 286 39.66 -18.28 25.43
N ALA A 287 40.12 -19.48 25.08
CA ALA A 287 39.60 -20.74 25.62
C ALA A 287 39.73 -20.79 27.16
N LYS A 288 40.85 -20.32 27.71
CA LYS A 288 41.04 -20.22 29.16
C LYS A 288 40.17 -19.15 29.82
N GLN A 289 39.84 -18.06 29.12
CA GLN A 289 38.87 -17.07 29.58
C GLN A 289 37.43 -17.59 29.49
N ALA A 290 37.10 -18.41 28.48
CA ALA A 290 35.81 -19.08 28.38
C ALA A 290 35.61 -20.08 29.54
N GLN A 291 36.60 -20.92 29.82
CA GLN A 291 36.61 -21.82 30.99
C GLN A 291 36.37 -21.05 32.32
N LEU A 292 37.06 -19.92 32.51
CA LEU A 292 36.87 -19.07 33.68
C LEU A 292 35.49 -18.37 33.74
N ARG A 293 34.79 -18.21 32.61
CA ARG A 293 33.40 -17.72 32.60
C ARG A 293 32.43 -18.83 33.01
N THR A 294 32.62 -20.07 32.53
CA THR A 294 31.80 -21.21 32.96
C THR A 294 31.90 -21.47 34.47
N ASP A 295 33.11 -21.42 35.04
CA ASP A 295 33.33 -21.52 36.50
C ASP A 295 32.63 -20.39 37.28
N GLN A 296 32.47 -19.20 36.69
CA GLN A 296 31.76 -18.08 37.32
C GLN A 296 30.24 -18.15 37.17
N THR A 297 29.70 -18.78 36.13
CA THR A 297 28.25 -18.96 35.97
C THR A 297 27.68 -20.03 36.89
N ASP A 298 28.45 -21.06 37.27
CA ASP A 298 27.99 -22.16 38.15
C ASP A 298 27.83 -21.75 39.64
N THR A 299 27.98 -20.45 39.95
CA THR A 299 27.83 -19.90 41.31
C THR A 299 26.97 -18.64 41.39
N GLY A 300 26.23 -18.27 40.33
CA GLY A 300 25.53 -16.97 40.27
C GLY A 300 24.24 -16.89 39.44
N ASP A 301 23.11 -17.02 40.15
CA ASP A 301 21.76 -16.48 39.84
C ASP A 301 21.01 -17.09 38.63
N ASP A 302 19.99 -17.91 38.90
CA ASP A 302 19.09 -18.60 37.93
C ASP A 302 18.15 -17.63 37.18
N ALA A 303 18.73 -16.74 36.37
CA ALA A 303 18.00 -15.77 35.56
C ALA A 303 17.40 -16.41 34.29
N HIS A 304 16.34 -17.23 34.46
CA HIS A 304 15.59 -17.93 33.40
C HIS A 304 15.52 -17.16 32.07
N ASP A 305 16.25 -17.63 31.05
CA ASP A 305 16.08 -17.15 29.69
C ASP A 305 14.94 -17.91 28.99
N PRO A 306 13.87 -17.24 28.52
CA PRO A 306 12.70 -17.91 27.96
C PRO A 306 12.89 -18.48 26.55
N LEU A 307 14.11 -18.44 25.99
CA LEU A 307 14.46 -19.08 24.71
C LEU A 307 15.75 -19.94 24.77
N GLY A 308 16.48 -19.95 25.89
CA GLY A 308 17.75 -20.68 26.03
C GLY A 308 18.93 -20.10 25.24
N LEU A 309 18.77 -18.91 24.65
CA LEU A 309 19.77 -18.29 23.77
C LEU A 309 20.72 -17.42 24.58
N GLY A 310 21.72 -18.06 25.21
CA GLY A 310 22.78 -17.38 25.94
C GLY A 310 23.60 -16.41 25.07
N ASP A 311 24.39 -15.55 25.73
CA ASP A 311 25.14 -14.41 25.14
C ASP A 311 26.26 -14.78 24.14
N GLY A 312 26.35 -16.05 23.75
CA GLY A 312 27.20 -16.58 22.68
C GLY A 312 26.45 -17.04 21.42
N SER A 313 25.11 -17.05 21.41
CA SER A 313 24.36 -17.50 20.22
C SER A 313 24.51 -16.48 19.08
N GLY A 314 25.03 -16.90 17.93
CA GLY A 314 25.24 -16.05 16.74
C GLY A 314 23.95 -15.58 16.04
N TYR A 315 22.77 -15.81 16.63
CA TYR A 315 21.50 -15.35 16.08
C TYR A 315 21.30 -13.85 16.33
N ILE A 316 21.52 -13.04 15.29
CA ILE A 316 21.10 -11.63 15.28
C ILE A 316 19.62 -11.58 14.86
N PRO A 317 18.68 -11.25 15.77
CA PRO A 317 17.26 -11.19 15.43
C PRO A 317 16.94 -10.06 14.44
N PRO A 318 15.93 -10.22 13.55
CA PRO A 318 15.51 -9.22 12.57
C PRO A 318 14.65 -8.08 13.17
N TYR A 319 14.76 -7.87 14.49
CA TYR A 319 14.08 -6.89 15.33
C TYR A 319 14.96 -6.64 16.57
N LEU A 320 14.78 -5.52 17.28
CA LEU A 320 15.59 -5.19 18.45
C LEU A 320 15.25 -6.10 19.65
N LEU A 321 16.24 -6.40 20.50
CA LEU A 321 15.97 -7.16 21.72
C LEU A 321 15.20 -6.30 22.74
N PRO A 322 14.25 -6.86 23.51
CA PRO A 322 13.53 -6.12 24.55
C PRO A 322 14.46 -5.57 25.62
N GLU A 323 14.31 -4.29 25.94
CA GLU A 323 15.05 -3.62 27.01
C GLU A 323 14.63 -4.22 28.37
N ARG A 324 15.51 -5.02 28.99
CA ARG A 324 15.18 -5.75 30.23
C ARG A 324 15.16 -4.86 31.48
N GLN A 325 15.90 -3.74 31.48
CA GLN A 325 16.05 -2.84 32.65
C GLN A 325 15.16 -1.59 32.56
N ASP A 326 14.19 -1.52 33.46
CA ASP A 326 13.36 -0.36 33.84
C ASP A 326 14.15 0.93 34.18
N PRO A 327 14.12 2.10 33.48
CA PRO A 327 14.78 3.30 34.01
C PRO A 327 14.06 3.80 35.28
N GLN A 328 14.77 4.56 36.14
CA GLN A 328 14.21 5.01 37.41
C GLN A 328 12.97 5.91 37.24
N PRO A 329 11.94 5.79 38.11
CA PRO A 329 10.67 6.50 37.95
C PRO A 329 10.79 8.01 38.17
N GLU A 330 10.30 8.78 37.22
CA GLU A 330 10.38 10.24 37.19
C GLU A 330 9.02 10.89 37.48
N ARG A 331 9.04 12.17 37.90
CA ARG A 331 7.79 12.96 38.06
C ARG A 331 6.99 13.04 36.74
N LEU A 332 7.69 13.07 35.60
CA LEU A 332 7.07 13.08 34.27
C LEU A 332 6.32 11.77 33.95
N ASP A 333 6.67 10.63 34.56
CA ASP A 333 5.90 9.39 34.41
C ASP A 333 4.51 9.51 35.04
N SER A 334 4.40 10.17 36.18
CA SER A 334 3.11 10.43 36.85
C SER A 334 2.26 11.43 36.06
N VAL A 335 2.88 12.51 35.56
CA VAL A 335 2.18 13.50 34.72
C VAL A 335 1.68 12.85 33.42
N ARG A 336 2.50 12.06 32.72
CA ARG A 336 2.11 11.32 31.52
C ARG A 336 0.88 10.44 31.77
N ARG A 337 0.89 9.63 32.84
CA ARG A 337 -0.21 8.70 33.17
C ARG A 337 -1.52 9.43 33.51
N VAL A 338 -1.45 10.55 34.22
CA VAL A 338 -2.62 11.41 34.47
C VAL A 338 -3.16 12.00 33.17
N ILE A 339 -2.29 12.54 32.30
CA ILE A 339 -2.70 13.14 31.02
C ILE A 339 -3.27 12.09 30.06
N VAL A 340 -2.68 10.90 29.97
CA VAL A 340 -3.22 9.74 29.21
C VAL A 340 -4.61 9.34 29.73
N THR A 341 -4.81 9.33 31.06
CA THR A 341 -6.11 9.01 31.67
C THR A 341 -7.16 10.09 31.35
N ILE A 342 -6.80 11.38 31.41
CA ILE A 342 -7.68 12.50 31.04
C ILE A 342 -8.03 12.43 29.54
N ALA A 343 -7.04 12.17 28.67
CA ALA A 343 -7.26 12.03 27.24
C ALA A 343 -8.23 10.87 26.90
N TRP A 344 -8.18 9.76 27.64
CA TRP A 344 -9.16 8.68 27.53
C TRP A 344 -10.56 9.09 27.99
N VAL A 345 -10.69 9.75 29.14
CA VAL A 345 -12.00 10.23 29.61
C VAL A 345 -12.62 11.21 28.60
N LEU A 346 -11.84 12.15 28.05
CA LEU A 346 -12.33 13.07 27.02
C LEU A 346 -12.62 12.39 25.68
N PHE A 347 -11.85 11.36 25.28
CA PHE A 347 -12.12 10.58 24.07
C PHE A 347 -13.43 9.77 24.18
N VAL A 348 -13.71 9.19 25.35
CA VAL A 348 -14.96 8.46 25.60
C VAL A 348 -16.16 9.41 25.69
N ILE A 349 -16.08 10.48 26.49
CA ILE A 349 -17.19 11.45 26.64
C ILE A 349 -17.42 12.19 25.32
N GLY A 350 -16.35 12.67 24.68
CA GLY A 350 -16.42 13.33 23.38
C GLY A 350 -17.02 12.43 22.30
N GLY A 351 -16.66 11.13 22.29
CA GLY A 351 -17.28 10.17 21.37
C GLY A 351 -18.75 9.88 21.66
N LEU A 352 -19.14 9.72 22.93
CA LEU A 352 -20.55 9.53 23.30
C LEU A 352 -21.44 10.71 22.90
N VAL A 353 -20.92 11.94 22.97
CA VAL A 353 -21.63 13.15 22.52
C VAL A 353 -21.54 13.33 21.00
N GLY A 354 -20.36 13.25 20.41
CA GLY A 354 -20.14 13.46 18.98
C GLY A 354 -20.83 12.43 18.06
N LEU A 355 -21.19 11.26 18.59
CA LEU A 355 -21.97 10.23 17.88
C LEU A 355 -23.50 10.34 18.09
N GLY A 356 -23.98 11.29 18.89
CA GLY A 356 -25.40 11.47 19.19
C GLY A 356 -25.98 10.45 20.18
N TRP A 357 -25.13 9.74 20.94
CA TRP A 357 -25.59 8.71 21.90
C TRP A 357 -26.00 9.30 23.25
N ILE A 358 -25.42 10.44 23.63
CA ILE A 358 -25.73 11.20 24.84
C ILE A 358 -25.71 12.70 24.50
N GLY A 359 -26.66 13.48 25.04
CA GLY A 359 -26.64 14.94 24.95
C GLY A 359 -27.57 15.57 23.89
N GLY A 360 -28.20 14.77 23.03
CA GLY A 360 -29.18 15.26 22.04
C GLY A 360 -28.59 15.89 20.78
N THR A 361 -27.27 15.77 20.60
CA THR A 361 -26.55 16.00 19.34
C THR A 361 -27.04 15.06 18.23
N GLU A 362 -26.95 15.52 16.98
CA GLU A 362 -27.40 14.71 15.84
C GLU A 362 -26.50 13.48 15.60
N PRO A 363 -27.05 12.36 15.09
CA PRO A 363 -26.25 11.20 14.73
C PRO A 363 -25.25 11.57 13.63
N LEU A 364 -23.99 11.11 13.74
CA LEU A 364 -22.88 11.46 12.83
C LEU A 364 -23.26 11.44 11.35
N SER A 365 -24.08 10.48 10.90
CA SER A 365 -24.52 10.36 9.49
C SER A 365 -25.50 11.43 8.99
N GLN A 366 -25.93 12.37 9.83
CA GLN A 366 -26.82 13.51 9.51
C GLN A 366 -26.07 14.85 9.57
N VAL A 367 -24.99 14.91 10.37
CA VAL A 367 -24.14 16.10 10.57
C VAL A 367 -23.58 16.62 9.23
N ASN A 368 -23.50 17.95 9.11
CA ASN A 368 -23.05 18.70 7.93
C ASN A 368 -23.80 18.28 6.65
N ASP A 369 -25.13 18.46 6.66
CA ASP A 369 -26.08 18.09 5.60
C ASP A 369 -25.93 16.63 5.10
N GLY A 370 -25.47 15.73 5.98
CA GLY A 370 -25.24 14.33 5.65
C GLY A 370 -23.94 14.06 4.89
N ALA A 371 -22.91 14.92 4.95
CA ALA A 371 -21.59 14.67 4.38
C ALA A 371 -20.94 13.34 4.84
N TYR A 372 -21.36 12.85 6.02
CA TYR A 372 -20.96 11.59 6.65
C TYR A 372 -21.93 10.42 6.38
N HIS A 373 -22.97 10.62 5.58
CA HIS A 373 -23.92 9.57 5.24
C HIS A 373 -23.27 8.51 4.34
N SER A 374 -23.72 7.25 4.45
CA SER A 374 -23.17 6.12 3.67
C SER A 374 -23.27 6.31 2.15
N SER A 375 -24.18 7.16 1.66
CA SER A 375 -24.31 7.48 0.24
C SER A 375 -23.41 8.63 -0.24
N ALA A 376 -22.83 9.44 0.64
CA ALA A 376 -22.30 10.76 0.31
C ALA A 376 -21.13 10.75 -0.69
N THR A 377 -20.15 9.85 -0.51
CA THR A 377 -19.04 9.63 -1.45
C THR A 377 -18.87 8.14 -1.76
N LEU A 378 -17.96 7.79 -2.67
CA LEU A 378 -17.54 6.44 -3.00
C LEU A 378 -16.69 5.75 -1.91
N LEU A 379 -16.13 6.50 -0.95
CA LEU A 379 -15.43 5.95 0.21
C LEU A 379 -16.23 6.01 1.52
N SER A 380 -17.39 6.68 1.55
CA SER A 380 -18.28 6.68 2.73
C SER A 380 -18.53 5.27 3.27
N MET A 381 -18.47 5.15 4.60
CA MET A 381 -18.68 3.88 5.32
C MET A 381 -20.16 3.60 5.59
N ALA A 382 -20.52 2.33 5.73
CA ALA A 382 -21.86 1.93 6.15
C ALA A 382 -22.19 2.48 7.55
N ASN A 383 -23.45 2.82 7.81
CA ASN A 383 -23.86 3.45 9.08
C ASN A 383 -23.52 2.59 10.33
N TRP A 384 -23.32 1.27 10.18
CA TRP A 384 -22.90 0.37 11.27
C TRP A 384 -21.42 0.51 11.66
N HIS A 385 -20.57 1.20 10.89
CA HIS A 385 -19.13 1.35 11.18
C HIS A 385 -18.88 1.91 12.59
N VAL A 386 -19.81 2.75 13.07
CA VAL A 386 -19.85 3.38 14.40
C VAL A 386 -19.77 2.37 15.55
N ALA A 387 -20.15 1.10 15.34
CA ALA A 387 -20.02 0.04 16.34
C ALA A 387 -18.57 -0.28 16.75
N ILE A 388 -17.56 0.23 16.04
CA ILE A 388 -16.15 0.12 16.43
C ILE A 388 -15.77 0.98 17.64
N TRP A 389 -16.47 2.09 17.87
CA TRP A 389 -16.05 3.07 18.87
C TRP A 389 -16.02 2.52 20.31
N PRO A 390 -17.01 1.73 20.79
CA PRO A 390 -16.90 1.02 22.07
C PRO A 390 -15.70 0.08 22.16
N VAL A 391 -15.34 -0.59 21.06
CA VAL A 391 -14.18 -1.50 21.02
C VAL A 391 -12.88 -0.69 21.15
N LEU A 392 -12.78 0.46 20.48
CA LEU A 392 -11.65 1.38 20.62
C LEU A 392 -11.59 2.01 22.02
N TRP A 393 -12.72 2.41 22.61
CA TRP A 393 -12.78 2.92 23.99
C TRP A 393 -12.32 1.87 25.00
N ILE A 394 -12.75 0.61 24.85
CA ILE A 394 -12.33 -0.49 25.72
C ILE A 394 -10.84 -0.81 25.52
N ALA A 395 -10.36 -0.95 24.27
CA ALA A 395 -8.96 -1.24 23.98
C ALA A 395 -8.03 -0.15 24.52
N THR A 396 -8.37 1.13 24.27
CA THR A 396 -7.58 2.26 24.80
C THR A 396 -7.72 2.43 26.31
N GLY A 397 -8.84 1.99 26.91
CA GLY A 397 -9.00 1.94 28.37
C GLY A 397 -8.14 0.85 29.02
N LEU A 398 -8.03 -0.32 28.39
CA LEU A 398 -7.09 -1.36 28.83
C LEU A 398 -5.64 -0.87 28.76
N TYR A 399 -5.28 -0.09 27.73
CA TYR A 399 -3.98 0.59 27.65
C TYR A 399 -3.76 1.60 28.78
N THR A 400 -4.71 2.48 29.06
CA THR A 400 -4.54 3.48 30.13
C THR A 400 -4.43 2.81 31.50
N LEU A 401 -5.25 1.79 31.78
CA LEU A 401 -5.17 0.96 32.99
C LEU A 401 -3.80 0.25 33.10
N HIS A 402 -3.30 -0.31 32.00
CA HIS A 402 -2.01 -1.01 31.98
C HIS A 402 -0.83 -0.10 32.38
N GLN A 403 -0.87 1.20 32.07
CA GLN A 403 0.17 2.16 32.51
C GLN A 403 0.20 2.40 34.03
N TRP A 404 -0.87 2.09 34.77
CA TRP A 404 -0.89 2.25 36.24
C TRP A 404 -0.23 1.06 36.97
N THR A 405 -0.10 -0.09 36.30
CA THR A 405 0.59 -1.31 36.76
C THR A 405 2.01 -0.99 37.25
N PRO A 406 2.47 -1.51 38.41
CA PRO A 406 3.80 -1.21 38.96
C PRO A 406 4.96 -1.39 37.97
N SER A 407 4.93 -2.46 37.17
CA SER A 407 5.95 -2.81 36.17
C SER A 407 5.94 -1.97 34.88
N GLN A 408 4.99 -1.04 34.72
CA GLN A 408 4.84 -0.23 33.50
C GLN A 408 4.97 1.28 33.77
N ARG A 409 5.28 1.69 35.01
CA ARG A 409 5.29 3.10 35.42
C ARG A 409 6.36 3.92 34.70
N SER A 410 7.60 3.42 34.71
CA SER A 410 8.77 4.07 34.11
C SER A 410 9.28 3.40 32.83
N ALA A 411 8.65 2.30 32.39
CA ALA A 411 9.01 1.57 31.18
C ALA A 411 9.25 2.50 29.99
N SER A 412 10.43 2.39 29.36
CA SER A 412 10.88 3.25 28.24
C SER A 412 9.85 3.28 27.11
N ARG A 413 9.28 2.12 26.80
CA ARG A 413 8.18 1.89 25.87
C ARG A 413 6.98 2.83 26.15
N GLN A 414 6.49 2.86 27.39
CA GLN A 414 5.38 3.73 27.81
C GLN A 414 5.77 5.21 27.85
N ARG A 415 7.03 5.55 28.16
CA ARG A 415 7.56 6.92 28.05
C ARG A 415 7.49 7.44 26.62
N ARG A 416 7.80 6.60 25.63
CA ARG A 416 7.82 6.95 24.19
C ARG A 416 6.42 7.02 23.58
N THR A 417 5.54 6.06 23.87
CA THR A 417 4.20 5.99 23.25
C THR A 417 3.10 6.72 24.00
N GLY A 418 3.21 6.88 25.33
CA GLY A 418 2.15 7.48 26.15
C GLY A 418 1.78 8.91 25.72
N TRP A 419 2.78 9.74 25.42
CA TRP A 419 2.54 11.11 24.94
C TRP A 419 1.92 11.15 23.55
N LEU A 420 2.35 10.29 22.63
CA LEU A 420 1.79 10.20 21.27
C LEU A 420 0.33 9.75 21.33
N MET A 421 0.04 8.76 22.15
CA MET A 421 -1.32 8.22 22.33
C MET A 421 -2.24 9.23 23.04
N ALA A 422 -1.77 9.96 24.06
CA ALA A 422 -2.55 11.04 24.66
C ALA A 422 -2.94 12.12 23.65
N ASN A 423 -1.99 12.57 22.82
CA ASN A 423 -2.27 13.56 21.77
C ASN A 423 -3.20 13.00 20.67
N ALA A 424 -3.07 11.73 20.29
CA ALA A 424 -4.00 11.07 19.38
C ALA A 424 -5.43 11.03 19.95
N MET A 425 -5.58 10.75 21.25
CA MET A 425 -6.88 10.67 21.92
C MET A 425 -7.50 12.06 22.15
N PHE A 426 -6.69 13.10 22.42
CA PHE A 426 -7.14 14.49 22.38
C PHE A 426 -7.54 14.93 20.96
N ALA A 427 -6.81 14.52 19.91
CA ALA A 427 -7.18 14.82 18.52
C ALA A 427 -8.52 14.16 18.14
N LEU A 428 -8.78 12.93 18.58
CA LEU A 428 -10.08 12.27 18.41
C LEU A 428 -11.20 12.98 19.18
N ALA A 429 -10.97 13.37 20.43
CA ALA A 429 -11.93 14.16 21.21
C ALA A 429 -12.22 15.54 20.58
N LEU A 430 -11.19 16.19 20.03
CA LEU A 430 -11.30 17.45 19.29
C LEU A 430 -12.11 17.27 18.00
N TRP A 431 -11.86 16.22 17.22
CA TRP A 431 -12.63 15.92 16.01
C TRP A 431 -14.13 15.72 16.31
N PHE A 432 -14.47 14.99 17.38
CA PHE A 432 -15.86 14.81 17.81
C PHE A 432 -16.58 16.12 18.18
N ALA A 433 -15.84 17.14 18.63
CA ALA A 433 -16.41 18.49 18.81
C ALA A 433 -16.45 19.26 17.48
N LEU A 434 -15.37 19.23 16.71
CA LEU A 434 -15.19 20.00 15.48
C LEU A 434 -16.22 19.63 14.41
N VAL A 435 -16.55 18.35 14.25
CA VAL A 435 -17.48 17.86 13.24
C VAL A 435 -18.90 18.46 13.38
N HIS A 436 -19.30 18.85 14.60
CA HIS A 436 -20.59 19.51 14.90
C HIS A 436 -20.53 21.05 14.84
N ILE A 437 -19.33 21.63 14.69
CA ILE A 437 -19.10 23.09 14.78
C ILE A 437 -18.66 23.67 13.43
N GLU A 438 -17.90 22.91 12.64
CA GLU A 438 -17.28 23.39 11.40
C GLU A 438 -17.59 22.47 10.21
N PRO A 439 -18.39 22.92 9.22
CA PRO A 439 -18.68 22.16 8.01
C PRO A 439 -17.64 22.35 6.88
N TRP A 440 -16.46 22.93 7.18
CA TRP A 440 -15.52 23.45 6.17
C TRP A 440 -14.42 22.45 5.76
N GLY A 441 -14.40 21.23 6.31
CA GLY A 441 -13.43 20.20 5.96
C GLY A 441 -12.08 20.26 6.71
N LEU A 442 -11.88 21.23 7.61
CA LEU A 442 -10.63 21.35 8.38
C LEU A 442 -10.36 20.16 9.32
N GLU A 443 -11.35 19.31 9.58
CA GLU A 443 -11.15 18.05 10.29
C GLU A 443 -10.07 17.17 9.64
N ILE A 444 -9.80 17.31 8.33
CA ILE A 444 -8.75 16.53 7.67
C ILE A 444 -7.36 16.80 8.28
N ILE A 445 -7.11 18.01 8.77
CA ILE A 445 -5.85 18.38 9.45
C ILE A 445 -5.72 17.59 10.75
N VAL A 446 -6.82 17.44 11.50
CA VAL A 446 -6.89 16.64 12.73
C VAL A 446 -6.66 15.16 12.42
N TRP A 447 -7.24 14.63 11.33
CA TRP A 447 -7.05 13.25 10.88
C TRP A 447 -5.63 12.94 10.39
N ILE A 448 -4.99 13.88 9.68
CA ILE A 448 -3.58 13.75 9.25
C ILE A 448 -2.66 13.77 10.48
N LEU A 449 -2.86 14.71 11.42
CA LEU A 449 -2.09 14.78 12.66
C LEU A 449 -2.26 13.51 13.50
N LEU A 450 -3.48 13.02 13.65
CA LEU A 450 -3.82 11.78 14.33
C LEU A 450 -3.09 10.57 13.70
N CYS A 451 -3.16 10.42 12.38
CA CYS A 451 -2.47 9.34 11.67
C CYS A 451 -0.95 9.44 11.83
N ALA A 452 -0.38 10.64 11.76
CA ALA A 452 1.06 10.86 11.98
C ALA A 452 1.49 10.50 13.41
N LEU A 453 0.70 10.86 14.44
CA LEU A 453 0.93 10.48 15.83
C LEU A 453 0.87 8.96 16.03
N LEU A 454 -0.13 8.29 15.44
CA LEU A 454 -0.33 6.85 15.55
C LEU A 454 0.75 6.04 14.82
N VAL A 455 1.12 6.42 13.58
CA VAL A 455 2.23 5.81 12.85
C VAL A 455 3.56 6.05 13.58
N THR A 456 3.75 7.22 14.20
CA THR A 456 4.92 7.50 15.06
C THR A 456 4.89 6.65 16.34
N ALA A 457 3.71 6.37 16.91
CA ALA A 457 3.58 5.47 18.05
C ALA A 457 3.96 4.03 17.66
N VAL A 458 3.44 3.51 16.54
CA VAL A 458 3.85 2.21 15.97
C VAL A 458 5.35 2.17 15.72
N ARG A 459 5.95 3.21 15.12
CA ARG A 459 7.41 3.31 14.94
C ARG A 459 8.16 3.25 16.27
N ASN A 460 7.65 3.86 17.34
CA ASN A 460 8.27 3.76 18.66
C ASN A 460 8.12 2.36 19.29
N LEU A 461 6.99 1.68 19.09
CA LEU A 461 6.82 0.27 19.49
C LEU A 461 7.81 -0.65 18.77
N ASN A 462 8.20 -0.33 17.53
CA ASN A 462 9.19 -1.06 16.73
C ASN A 462 10.65 -0.76 17.11
N LEU A 463 10.89 0.29 17.89
CA LEU A 463 12.22 0.65 18.41
C LEU A 463 12.45 0.15 19.84
N HIS A 464 11.39 -0.27 20.52
CA HIS A 464 11.41 -0.77 21.90
C HIS A 464 10.53 -2.02 21.94
N THR A 465 11.08 -3.16 21.54
CA THR A 465 10.33 -4.42 21.36
C THR A 465 9.74 -4.92 22.69
N SER A 466 8.56 -5.54 22.64
CA SER A 466 7.81 -5.98 23.84
C SER A 466 8.57 -7.02 24.67
N ARG A 467 8.67 -6.83 26.00
CA ARG A 467 9.22 -7.80 26.95
C ARG A 467 8.23 -8.91 27.31
N THR A 468 6.93 -8.66 27.22
CA THR A 468 5.89 -9.61 27.66
C THR A 468 4.68 -9.69 26.72
N GLN A 469 3.94 -10.81 26.76
CA GLN A 469 2.63 -10.93 26.08
C GLN A 469 1.60 -9.89 26.60
N GLY A 470 1.71 -9.48 27.87
CA GLY A 470 0.88 -8.42 28.44
C GLY A 470 1.10 -7.08 27.75
N GLU A 471 2.34 -6.72 27.44
CA GLU A 471 2.64 -5.50 26.66
C GLU A 471 2.10 -5.61 25.22
N GLN A 472 2.19 -6.78 24.59
CA GLN A 472 1.59 -6.99 23.26
C GLN A 472 0.07 -6.81 23.28
N LEU A 473 -0.62 -7.41 24.26
CA LEU A 473 -2.07 -7.37 24.37
C LEU A 473 -2.60 -5.99 24.80
N PHE A 474 -1.94 -5.32 25.76
CA PHE A 474 -2.44 -4.07 26.35
C PHE A 474 -1.78 -2.80 25.81
N THR A 475 -0.68 -2.89 25.08
CA THR A 475 -0.05 -1.72 24.42
C THR A 475 -0.10 -1.82 22.90
N ASP A 476 0.25 -2.97 22.31
CA ASP A 476 0.38 -3.07 20.85
C ASP A 476 -0.98 -3.27 20.18
N ALA A 477 -1.88 -4.04 20.78
CA ALA A 477 -3.21 -4.23 20.22
C ALA A 477 -4.04 -2.93 20.20
N PRO A 478 -4.10 -2.09 21.26
CA PRO A 478 -4.86 -0.84 21.23
C PRO A 478 -4.29 0.19 20.26
N ILE A 479 -2.96 0.39 20.25
CA ILE A 479 -2.30 1.32 19.33
C ILE A 479 -2.45 0.81 17.89
N GLY A 480 -2.24 -0.49 17.66
CA GLY A 480 -2.36 -1.11 16.34
C GLY A 480 -3.78 -1.05 15.77
N LEU A 481 -4.79 -1.44 16.56
CA LEU A 481 -6.20 -1.42 16.17
C LEU A 481 -6.64 0.01 15.78
N LEU A 482 -6.29 1.00 16.62
CA LEU A 482 -6.62 2.39 16.37
C LEU A 482 -5.88 2.94 15.13
N THR A 483 -4.61 2.59 14.94
CA THR A 483 -3.84 2.98 13.73
C THR A 483 -4.47 2.41 12.46
N GLY A 484 -4.78 1.11 12.45
CA GLY A 484 -5.35 0.43 11.30
C GLY A 484 -6.70 1.00 10.89
N TRP A 485 -7.58 1.23 11.88
CA TRP A 485 -8.88 1.84 11.64
C TRP A 485 -8.78 3.30 11.20
N ALA A 486 -7.96 4.11 11.89
CA ALA A 486 -7.83 5.55 11.62
C ALA A 486 -7.29 5.85 10.21
N LEU A 487 -6.41 5.00 9.66
CA LEU A 487 -5.92 5.15 8.28
C LEU A 487 -7.04 4.97 7.24
N VAL A 488 -7.97 4.03 7.44
CA VAL A 488 -9.13 3.87 6.53
C VAL A 488 -10.15 4.99 6.74
N PHE A 489 -10.33 5.46 7.98
CA PHE A 489 -11.22 6.58 8.24
C PHE A 489 -10.69 7.88 7.60
N MET A 490 -9.40 8.19 7.77
CA MET A 490 -8.72 9.32 7.12
C MET A 490 -8.80 9.23 5.59
N ALA A 491 -8.71 8.03 5.00
CA ALA A 491 -8.95 7.83 3.56
C ALA A 491 -10.39 8.21 3.13
N SER A 492 -11.40 7.92 3.95
CA SER A 492 -12.78 8.42 3.71
C SER A 492 -12.87 9.93 3.87
N GLN A 493 -12.24 10.50 4.90
CA GLN A 493 -12.22 11.96 5.13
C GLN A 493 -11.59 12.72 3.97
N LEU A 494 -10.50 12.20 3.38
CA LEU A 494 -9.86 12.81 2.19
C LEU A 494 -10.85 12.97 1.03
N LEU A 495 -11.67 11.95 0.74
CA LEU A 495 -12.62 12.02 -0.37
C LEU A 495 -13.82 12.92 -0.04
N THR A 496 -14.34 12.88 1.19
CA THR A 496 -15.41 13.79 1.64
C THR A 496 -14.97 15.25 1.58
N VAL A 497 -13.78 15.58 2.08
CA VAL A 497 -13.27 16.97 2.08
C VAL A 497 -12.88 17.43 0.67
N ALA A 498 -12.33 16.55 -0.18
CA ALA A 498 -12.12 16.87 -1.60
C ALA A 498 -13.44 17.16 -2.35
N GLY A 499 -14.56 16.56 -1.93
CA GLY A 499 -15.91 16.90 -2.41
C GLY A 499 -16.41 18.25 -1.89
N ILE A 500 -16.25 18.53 -0.59
CA ILE A 500 -16.63 19.81 0.03
C ILE A 500 -15.89 21.00 -0.62
N TRP A 501 -14.63 20.81 -1.03
CA TRP A 501 -13.81 21.83 -1.70
C TRP A 501 -13.90 21.81 -3.26
N ASP A 502 -14.80 21.01 -3.85
CA ASP A 502 -14.97 20.82 -5.30
C ASP A 502 -13.69 20.40 -6.08
N VAL A 503 -12.69 19.87 -5.38
CA VAL A 503 -11.38 19.49 -5.94
C VAL A 503 -11.50 18.23 -6.83
N LEU A 504 -12.52 17.40 -6.63
CA LEU A 504 -12.75 16.18 -7.40
C LEU A 504 -12.85 16.44 -8.92
N HIS A 505 -13.43 17.57 -9.31
CA HIS A 505 -13.64 17.92 -10.72
C HIS A 505 -12.46 18.69 -11.37
N LEU A 506 -11.47 19.11 -10.58
CA LEU A 506 -10.40 20.03 -10.98
C LEU A 506 -9.49 19.50 -12.12
N LEU A 507 -9.43 18.18 -12.31
CA LEU A 507 -8.66 17.49 -13.36
C LEU A 507 -9.56 16.84 -14.44
N TRP A 508 -10.86 17.15 -14.46
CA TRP A 508 -11.89 16.47 -15.27
C TRP A 508 -12.00 14.94 -15.03
N LEU A 509 -11.42 14.45 -13.93
CA LEU A 509 -11.45 13.04 -13.55
C LEU A 509 -12.78 12.70 -12.81
N PRO A 510 -13.37 11.52 -13.06
CA PRO A 510 -14.47 11.02 -12.24
C PRO A 510 -14.03 10.77 -10.79
N GLU A 511 -14.93 10.95 -9.83
CA GLU A 511 -14.74 10.62 -8.40
C GLU A 511 -14.17 9.21 -8.20
N SER A 512 -14.59 8.24 -9.01
CA SER A 512 -14.10 6.87 -8.95
C SER A 512 -12.59 6.74 -9.16
N VAL A 513 -11.95 7.65 -9.90
CA VAL A 513 -10.50 7.66 -10.08
C VAL A 513 -9.82 8.10 -8.78
N TRP A 514 -10.28 9.18 -8.16
CA TRP A 514 -9.79 9.65 -6.86
C TRP A 514 -9.98 8.59 -5.77
N ALA A 515 -11.15 7.96 -5.72
CA ALA A 515 -11.47 6.85 -4.82
C ALA A 515 -10.48 5.67 -4.98
N ILE A 516 -10.16 5.28 -6.22
CA ILE A 516 -9.16 4.22 -6.50
C ILE A 516 -7.75 4.67 -6.11
N VAL A 517 -7.34 5.90 -6.43
CA VAL A 517 -6.01 6.44 -6.08
C VAL A 517 -5.81 6.46 -4.56
N ILE A 518 -6.81 6.90 -3.79
CA ILE A 518 -6.77 6.89 -2.32
C ILE A 518 -6.69 5.45 -1.78
N LEU A 519 -7.48 4.52 -2.32
CA LEU A 519 -7.42 3.11 -1.93
C LEU A 519 -6.08 2.44 -2.29
N MET A 520 -5.47 2.78 -3.44
CA MET A 520 -4.13 2.30 -3.80
C MET A 520 -3.06 2.88 -2.87
N ALA A 521 -3.12 4.17 -2.53
CA ALA A 521 -2.20 4.79 -1.58
C ALA A 521 -2.30 4.12 -0.19
N LEU A 522 -3.52 3.85 0.28
CA LEU A 522 -3.78 3.10 1.51
C LEU A 522 -3.24 1.66 1.43
N MET A 523 -3.48 0.97 0.31
CA MET A 523 -3.01 -0.39 0.03
C MET A 523 -1.47 -0.50 -0.03
N LEU A 524 -0.76 0.57 -0.39
CA LEU A 524 0.71 0.64 -0.33
C LEU A 524 1.20 1.00 1.08
N PHE A 525 0.51 1.92 1.77
CA PHE A 525 0.96 2.46 3.06
C PHE A 525 0.73 1.50 4.25
N VAL A 526 -0.42 0.82 4.32
CA VAL A 526 -0.71 -0.08 5.46
C VAL A 526 0.25 -1.28 5.52
N PRO A 527 0.70 -1.90 4.41
CA PRO A 527 1.82 -2.85 4.42
C PRO A 527 3.11 -2.28 5.02
N MET A 528 3.53 -1.09 4.60
CA MET A 528 4.75 -0.45 5.11
C MET A 528 4.72 -0.27 6.64
N VAL A 529 3.55 0.05 7.21
CA VAL A 529 3.38 0.17 8.66
C VAL A 529 3.22 -1.20 9.35
N SER A 530 2.45 -2.12 8.77
CA SER A 530 2.09 -3.43 9.40
C SER A 530 3.17 -4.51 9.28
N MET A 531 4.05 -4.45 8.29
CA MET A 531 5.18 -5.40 8.12
C MET A 531 6.29 -5.23 9.16
N THR A 532 6.19 -4.23 10.04
CA THR A 532 7.21 -3.89 11.02
C THR A 532 7.30 -4.92 12.17
N GLU A 533 8.49 -5.04 12.76
CA GLU A 533 8.89 -6.16 13.64
C GLU A 533 8.42 -7.53 13.07
N ARG A 534 7.59 -8.24 13.84
CA ARG A 534 7.07 -9.59 13.63
C ARG A 534 5.78 -9.66 12.79
N GLY A 535 5.31 -8.52 12.23
CA GLY A 535 4.04 -8.42 11.49
C GLY A 535 2.87 -8.10 12.42
N ARG A 536 2.43 -6.84 12.44
CA ARG A 536 1.41 -6.32 13.36
C ARG A 536 -0.01 -6.58 12.86
N VAL A 537 -0.45 -7.84 12.94
CA VAL A 537 -1.78 -8.30 12.50
C VAL A 537 -2.94 -7.43 13.03
N VAL A 538 -2.85 -6.86 14.24
CA VAL A 538 -3.92 -6.02 14.80
C VAL A 538 -4.16 -4.72 13.99
N ILE A 539 -3.14 -4.20 13.29
CA ILE A 539 -3.31 -3.09 12.33
C ILE A 539 -4.19 -3.55 11.15
N VAL A 540 -3.95 -4.76 10.66
CA VAL A 540 -4.77 -5.36 9.58
C VAL A 540 -6.21 -5.58 10.04
N VAL A 541 -6.44 -5.98 11.30
CA VAL A 541 -7.79 -6.13 11.87
C VAL A 541 -8.53 -4.79 11.92
N GLY A 542 -7.88 -3.71 12.38
CA GLY A 542 -8.48 -2.37 12.40
C GLY A 542 -8.80 -1.85 11.00
N MET A 543 -7.89 -2.06 10.05
CA MET A 543 -8.09 -1.73 8.64
C MET A 543 -9.23 -2.56 8.01
N ALA A 544 -9.29 -3.86 8.28
CA ALA A 544 -10.30 -4.76 7.75
C ALA A 544 -11.72 -4.38 8.17
N TRP A 545 -11.91 -3.89 9.40
CA TRP A 545 -13.21 -3.35 9.82
C TRP A 545 -13.63 -2.12 9.00
N GLY A 546 -12.72 -1.16 8.82
CA GLY A 546 -12.97 0.03 8.00
C GLY A 546 -13.28 -0.33 6.54
N LEU A 547 -12.47 -1.20 5.93
CA LEU A 547 -12.70 -1.66 4.56
C LEU A 547 -14.02 -2.44 4.43
N ALA A 548 -14.35 -3.31 5.38
CA ALA A 548 -15.63 -4.03 5.38
C ALA A 548 -16.84 -3.07 5.44
N ALA A 549 -16.73 -1.96 6.17
CA ALA A 549 -17.76 -0.93 6.20
C ALA A 549 -17.91 -0.18 4.87
N ILE A 550 -16.82 0.05 4.13
CA ILE A 550 -16.87 0.62 2.76
C ILE A 550 -17.48 -0.41 1.79
N ILE A 551 -16.93 -1.63 1.75
CA ILE A 551 -17.35 -2.73 0.87
C ILE A 551 -18.84 -3.05 1.08
N GLY A 552 -19.33 -3.03 2.32
CA GLY A 552 -20.73 -3.24 2.65
C GLY A 552 -21.68 -2.25 1.95
N VAL A 553 -21.32 -0.97 1.87
CA VAL A 553 -22.09 0.02 1.08
C VAL A 553 -21.99 -0.30 -0.41
N ARG A 554 -20.78 -0.56 -0.91
CA ARG A 554 -20.54 -0.70 -2.36
C ARG A 554 -21.16 -1.97 -2.95
N LEU A 555 -21.45 -2.99 -2.15
CA LEU A 555 -22.12 -4.23 -2.57
C LEU A 555 -23.61 -4.28 -2.23
N PHE A 556 -24.04 -3.75 -1.08
CA PHE A 556 -25.40 -3.94 -0.55
C PHE A 556 -26.13 -2.64 -0.15
N GLY A 557 -25.48 -1.49 -0.28
CA GLY A 557 -25.97 -0.21 0.20
C GLY A 557 -26.56 0.72 -0.87
N SER A 558 -26.78 1.97 -0.47
CA SER A 558 -27.45 3.03 -1.24
C SER A 558 -26.61 3.63 -2.37
N ASN A 559 -25.28 3.49 -2.33
CA ASN A 559 -24.35 3.97 -3.36
C ASN A 559 -23.45 2.78 -3.82
N PRO A 560 -23.99 1.86 -4.64
CA PRO A 560 -23.31 0.63 -5.03
C PRO A 560 -22.24 0.88 -6.11
N SER A 561 -21.06 0.28 -5.94
CA SER A 561 -19.95 0.38 -6.91
C SER A 561 -19.06 -0.87 -6.85
N VAL A 562 -19.33 -1.83 -7.73
CA VAL A 562 -18.62 -3.12 -7.79
C VAL A 562 -17.10 -2.93 -7.99
N LEU A 563 -16.70 -1.90 -8.73
CA LEU A 563 -15.27 -1.58 -8.96
C LEU A 563 -14.56 -1.19 -7.65
N ILE A 564 -15.16 -0.28 -6.87
CA ILE A 564 -14.59 0.15 -5.58
C ILE A 564 -14.63 -1.00 -4.57
N ALA A 565 -15.68 -1.81 -4.57
CA ALA A 565 -15.75 -3.03 -3.75
C ALA A 565 -14.62 -4.01 -4.08
N ALA A 566 -14.38 -4.27 -5.37
CA ALA A 566 -13.33 -5.19 -5.82
C ALA A 566 -11.93 -4.69 -5.50
N VAL A 567 -11.66 -3.38 -5.70
CA VAL A 567 -10.37 -2.75 -5.33
C VAL A 567 -10.15 -2.80 -3.82
N ALA A 568 -11.16 -2.51 -3.00
CA ALA A 568 -11.07 -2.59 -1.54
C ALA A 568 -10.88 -4.04 -1.02
N LEU A 569 -11.55 -5.02 -1.65
CA LEU A 569 -11.37 -6.44 -1.35
C LEU A 569 -9.95 -6.93 -1.71
N LEU A 570 -9.48 -6.62 -2.92
CA LEU A 570 -8.14 -6.97 -3.38
C LEU A 570 -7.07 -6.32 -2.50
N GLY A 571 -7.25 -5.03 -2.18
CA GLY A 571 -6.38 -4.31 -1.25
C GLY A 571 -6.32 -4.98 0.12
N GLY A 572 -7.47 -5.20 0.77
CA GLY A 572 -7.54 -5.88 2.06
C GLY A 572 -6.88 -7.27 2.06
N PHE A 573 -7.10 -8.05 1.00
CA PHE A 573 -6.52 -9.38 0.82
C PHE A 573 -4.99 -9.34 0.65
N VAL A 574 -4.47 -8.46 -0.20
CA VAL A 574 -3.02 -8.29 -0.41
C VAL A 574 -2.33 -7.80 0.86
N VAL A 575 -2.89 -6.84 1.58
CA VAL A 575 -2.35 -6.39 2.87
C VAL A 575 -2.28 -7.57 3.86
N LEU A 576 -3.36 -8.33 3.99
CA LEU A 576 -3.43 -9.49 4.89
C LEU A 576 -2.39 -10.56 4.54
N LEU A 577 -2.31 -10.97 3.27
CA LEU A 577 -1.31 -11.94 2.80
C LEU A 577 0.12 -11.43 3.06
N ALA A 578 0.38 -10.14 2.82
CA ALA A 578 1.72 -9.58 2.95
C ALA A 578 2.16 -9.44 4.41
N THR A 579 1.25 -9.13 5.34
CA THR A 579 1.52 -9.17 6.79
C THR A 579 1.73 -10.60 7.29
N GLU A 580 0.90 -11.57 6.88
CA GLU A 580 1.03 -12.96 7.37
C GLU A 580 2.24 -13.69 6.76
N ASN A 581 2.60 -13.42 5.49
CA ASN A 581 3.86 -13.88 4.89
C ASN A 581 5.07 -13.33 5.65
N ARG A 582 5.08 -12.02 5.99
CA ARG A 582 6.12 -11.40 6.82
C ARG A 582 6.27 -12.10 8.18
N ARG A 583 5.14 -12.42 8.83
CA ARG A 583 5.08 -13.13 10.12
C ARG A 583 5.57 -14.58 10.02
N TRP A 584 5.11 -15.33 9.00
CA TRP A 584 5.55 -16.70 8.72
C TRP A 584 7.06 -16.77 8.45
N ARG A 585 7.60 -15.85 7.63
CA ARG A 585 9.04 -15.78 7.35
C ARG A 585 9.91 -15.57 8.59
N ILE A 586 9.42 -14.84 9.59
CA ILE A 586 10.15 -14.62 10.85
C ILE A 586 10.05 -15.85 11.76
N ALA A 587 8.86 -16.42 11.93
CA ALA A 587 8.70 -17.66 12.70
C ALA A 587 9.50 -18.83 12.10
N GLN A 588 9.61 -18.91 10.77
CA GLN A 588 10.40 -19.90 10.05
C GLN A 588 11.90 -19.52 9.96
N ALA A 589 12.31 -18.33 10.40
CA ALA A 589 13.70 -18.00 10.67
C ALA A 589 14.06 -18.42 12.10
N GLU A 590 13.29 -17.97 13.10
CA GLU A 590 13.45 -18.32 14.52
C GLU A 590 13.57 -19.84 14.72
N LYS A 591 12.68 -20.64 14.11
CA LYS A 591 12.78 -22.12 14.13
C LYS A 591 14.07 -22.67 13.53
N ARG A 592 14.57 -22.10 12.42
CA ARG A 592 15.79 -22.60 11.77
C ARG A 592 17.03 -22.36 12.64
N TYR A 593 17.08 -21.25 13.38
CA TYR A 593 18.17 -21.01 14.33
C TYR A 593 18.09 -21.94 15.53
N LEU A 594 16.90 -22.17 16.11
CA LEU A 594 16.75 -23.12 17.22
C LEU A 594 17.19 -24.54 16.84
N ASN A 595 16.65 -25.08 15.73
CA ASN A 595 17.07 -26.38 15.20
C ASN A 595 18.60 -26.47 14.95
N GLN A 596 19.24 -25.39 14.49
CA GLN A 596 20.69 -25.38 14.24
C GLN A 596 21.53 -25.46 15.52
N PHE A 597 21.01 -25.03 16.67
CA PHE A 597 21.67 -25.24 17.98
C PHE A 597 21.31 -26.59 18.61
N ASP A 598 20.10 -27.11 18.38
CA ASP A 598 19.72 -28.47 18.82
C ASP A 598 20.52 -29.57 18.09
N ASP A 599 20.91 -29.32 16.82
CA ASP A 599 21.73 -30.22 15.99
C ASP A 599 23.26 -30.10 16.24
N GLU A 600 23.75 -29.15 17.07
CA GLU A 600 25.16 -29.16 17.49
C GLU A 600 25.40 -30.29 18.53
N PRO A 601 26.32 -31.24 18.27
CA PRO A 601 26.48 -32.39 19.14
C PRO A 601 27.15 -32.00 20.47
N GLN A 602 26.42 -32.16 21.57
CA GLN A 602 26.89 -31.96 22.96
C GLN A 602 28.09 -32.84 23.36
N GLY A 603 28.50 -33.78 22.51
CA GLY A 603 29.60 -34.74 22.73
C GLY A 603 31.02 -34.14 22.78
N SER A 604 31.19 -32.82 22.73
CA SER A 604 32.48 -32.17 22.97
C SER A 604 32.79 -31.95 24.46
N LEU A 605 31.79 -31.96 25.35
CA LEU A 605 31.97 -31.69 26.78
C LEU A 605 32.22 -32.96 27.63
N GLU A 606 31.65 -34.11 27.26
CA GLU A 606 31.94 -35.37 27.97
C GLU A 606 33.36 -35.91 27.70
N GLY A 607 33.99 -35.52 26.59
CA GLY A 607 35.32 -35.99 26.20
C GLY A 607 36.46 -35.54 27.12
N GLY A 608 36.25 -34.52 27.96
CA GLY A 608 37.27 -33.95 28.85
C GLY A 608 37.27 -34.49 30.29
N LEU A 609 36.23 -35.20 30.73
CA LEU A 609 36.03 -35.59 32.13
C LEU A 609 36.43 -37.04 32.47
N ALA A 610 36.89 -37.81 31.48
CA ALA A 610 37.15 -39.24 31.63
C ALA A 610 38.63 -39.65 31.80
N THR A 611 39.60 -38.73 31.65
CA THR A 611 41.04 -39.08 31.61
C THR A 611 41.84 -38.80 32.88
N ASP A 612 41.35 -37.92 33.76
CA ASP A 612 42.16 -37.35 34.85
C ASP A 612 42.07 -38.11 36.19
N LEU A 613 41.42 -39.28 36.22
CA LEU A 613 41.35 -40.14 37.42
C LEU A 613 42.48 -41.18 37.52
N GLU A 614 43.35 -41.32 36.52
CA GLU A 614 44.40 -42.37 36.49
C GLU A 614 45.84 -41.80 36.48
N ASN A 615 46.13 -40.77 37.28
CA ASN A 615 47.50 -40.43 37.69
C ASN A 615 47.56 -39.69 39.03
N SER A 616 47.57 -40.44 40.14
CA SER A 616 47.86 -39.90 41.49
C SER A 616 49.34 -40.09 41.86
N PRO A 617 50.18 -39.04 41.82
CA PRO A 617 51.51 -39.09 42.40
C PRO A 617 51.42 -38.98 43.93
N THR A 618 51.64 -40.08 44.65
CA THR A 618 51.79 -40.06 46.11
C THR A 618 52.98 -39.18 46.51
N SER A 619 52.73 -38.12 47.30
CA SER A 619 53.81 -37.33 47.92
C SER A 619 53.46 -36.94 49.35
N THR A 620 54.31 -37.35 50.28
CA THR A 620 54.15 -37.22 51.74
C THR A 620 54.80 -35.93 52.25
N SER A 621 54.12 -35.14 53.10
CA SER A 621 54.82 -34.33 54.12
C SER A 621 53.96 -33.87 55.30
N ILE A 622 54.12 -34.58 56.42
CA ILE A 622 54.33 -34.06 57.80
C ILE A 622 53.49 -32.87 58.31
N ALA A 623 52.69 -33.15 59.35
CA ALA A 623 52.57 -32.28 60.54
C ALA A 623 52.14 -33.09 61.79
N GLY A 624 52.91 -32.97 62.90
CA GLY A 624 52.54 -33.48 64.23
C GLY A 624 53.19 -34.82 64.63
N GLY A 625 54.07 -34.78 65.64
CA GLY A 625 54.78 -35.94 66.20
C GLY A 625 56.17 -35.54 66.71
#